data_AF-A0A9P4IWT0-F1
#
_entry.id   AF-A0A9P4IWT0-F1
#
_cell.length_a   1.000
_cell.length_b   1.000
_cell.length_c   1.000
_cell.angle_alpha   90.00
_cell.angle_beta   90.00
_cell.angle_gamma   90.00
#
_symmetry.space_group_name_H-M   'P 1'
#
loop_
_entity.id
_entity.type
_entity.pdbx_description
1 polymer ?
#
loop_
_entity_poly.entity_id
_entity_poly.type
_entity_poly.pdbx_seq_one_letter_code
_entity_poly.pdbx_strand_id
1 'polypeptide(L)' 'MTARTSPLEKFGQAITKCAAEGAVYGKCVAAEYQNVRKDMCLQEFMKLKNCYLAAAGRKR' A
#
# COMPACT_ATOMS: atom_id res chain seq x y z
N MET A 1 30.28 3.90 5.32
CA MET A 1 29.53 2.62 5.43
C MET A 1 28.30 2.71 4.54
N THR A 2 28.37 2.15 3.34
CA THR A 2 27.21 2.10 2.43
C THR A 2 26.24 1.07 3.01
N ALA A 3 25.27 1.54 3.79
CA ALA A 3 24.18 0.71 4.28
C ALA A 3 23.55 0.02 3.07
N ARG A 4 23.80 -1.28 2.92
CA ARG A 4 23.05 -2.11 1.99
C ARG A 4 21.64 -2.15 2.58
N THR A 5 20.81 -1.16 2.26
CA THR A 5 19.41 -1.09 2.70
C THR A 5 18.81 -2.45 2.38
N SER A 6 18.51 -3.21 3.42
CA SER A 6 18.01 -4.57 3.30
C SER A 6 16.77 -4.55 2.41
N PRO A 7 16.46 -5.63 1.67
CA PRO A 7 15.22 -5.72 0.91
C PRO A 7 13.99 -5.34 1.76
N LEU A 8 14.02 -5.69 3.04
CA LEU A 8 13.04 -5.27 4.06
C LEU A 8 12.92 -3.74 4.22
N GLU A 9 14.01 -2.99 4.20
CA GLU A 9 13.96 -1.52 4.28
C GLU A 9 13.41 -0.90 3.00
N LYS A 10 13.72 -1.48 1.83
CA LYS A 10 13.12 -1.03 0.56
C LYS A 10 11.62 -1.29 0.55
N PHE A 11 11.18 -2.43 1.08
CA PHE A 11 9.77 -2.73 1.30
C PHE A 11 9.15 -1.79 2.34
N GLY A 12 9.85 -1.52 3.44
CA GLY A 12 9.44 -0.56 4.46
C GLY A 12 9.21 0.83 3.87
N GLN A 13 10.17 1.35 3.10
CA GLN A 13 10.03 2.64 2.40
C GLN A 13 8.91 2.63 1.35
N ALA A 14 8.71 1.52 0.64
CA ALA A 14 7.59 1.38 -0.29
C ALA A 14 6.24 1.40 0.45
N ILE A 15 6.15 0.71 1.59
CA ILE A 15 4.99 0.73 2.48
C ILE A 15 4.75 2.13 3.01
N THR A 16 5.80 2.83 3.49
CA THR A 16 5.67 4.20 4.01
C THR A 16 5.22 5.18 2.92
N LYS A 17 5.73 5.04 1.69
CA LYS A 17 5.30 5.86 0.54
C LYS A 17 3.82 5.69 0.20
N CYS A 18 3.30 4.48 0.39
CA CYS A 18 1.90 4.15 0.11
C CYS A 18 1.05 4.02 1.37
N ALA A 19 1.58 4.44 2.53
CA ALA A 19 0.93 4.26 3.83
C ALA A 19 -0.31 5.15 3.94
N ALA A 20 -0.32 6.31 3.25
CA ALA A 20 -1.47 7.18 3.18
C ALA A 20 -2.64 6.47 2.47
N GLU A 21 -2.38 5.86 1.32
CA GLU A 21 -3.36 5.09 0.55
C GLU A 21 -3.82 3.85 1.33
N GLY A 22 -2.91 3.20 2.07
CA GLY A 22 -3.22 2.06 2.93
C GLY A 22 -4.09 2.43 4.11
N ALA A 23 -3.84 3.59 4.73
CA ALA A 23 -4.67 4.13 5.79
C ALA A 23 -6.06 4.52 5.29
N VAL A 24 -6.19 5.07 4.08
CA VAL A 24 -7.49 5.40 3.47
C VAL A 24 -8.26 4.11 3.14
N TYR A 25 -7.60 3.10 2.55
CA TYR A 25 -8.20 1.79 2.32
C TYR A 25 -8.66 1.14 3.63
N GLY A 26 -7.80 1.14 4.66
CA GLY A 26 -8.13 0.61 5.98
C GLY A 26 -9.29 1.36 6.66
N LYS A 27 -9.38 2.69 6.51
CA LYS A 27 -10.51 3.48 7.00
C LYS A 27 -11.83 3.10 6.33
N CYS A 28 -11.82 2.91 5.01
CA CYS A 28 -13.00 2.48 4.26
C CYS A 28 -13.45 1.08 4.67
N VAL A 29 -12.51 0.14 4.81
CA VAL A 29 -12.78 -1.23 5.28
C VAL A 29 -13.27 -1.25 6.72
N ALA A 30 -12.70 -0.41 7.61
CA ALA A 30 -13.11 -0.31 9.01
C ALA A 30 -14.49 0.34 9.18
N ALA A 31 -14.81 1.34 8.35
CA ALA A 31 -16.12 1.98 8.34
C ALA A 31 -17.23 1.00 7.94
N GLU A 32 -16.94 0.14 6.96
CA GLU A 32 -17.88 -0.85 6.43
C GLU A 32 -17.56 -2.28 6.90
N TYR A 33 -16.92 -2.45 8.07
CA TYR A 33 -16.39 -3.76 8.51
C TYR A 33 -17.47 -4.85 8.58
N GLN A 34 -18.71 -4.50 8.91
CA GLN A 34 -19.85 -5.42 8.94
C GLN A 34 -20.39 -5.79 7.55
N ASN A 35 -20.20 -4.92 6.56
CA ASN A 35 -20.70 -5.10 5.19
C ASN A 35 -19.55 -5.03 4.18
N VAL A 36 -18.36 -5.52 4.56
CA VAL A 36 -17.21 -5.62 3.66
C VAL A 36 -17.63 -6.50 2.49
N ARG A 37 -17.93 -5.84 1.38
CA ARG A 37 -18.27 -6.45 0.11
C ARG A 37 -17.11 -6.26 -0.84
N LYS A 38 -16.92 -7.23 -1.73
CA LYS A 38 -16.01 -7.07 -2.87
C LYS A 38 -16.41 -5.78 -3.60
N ASP A 39 -15.43 -4.94 -3.88
CA ASP A 39 -15.56 -3.66 -4.60
C ASP A 39 -16.03 -2.43 -3.80
N MET A 40 -16.33 -2.54 -2.50
CA MET A 40 -16.69 -1.39 -1.63
C MET A 40 -15.61 -0.31 -1.60
N CYS A 41 -14.36 -0.72 -1.38
CA CYS A 41 -13.20 0.18 -1.32
C CYS A 41 -12.29 -0.01 -2.55
N LEU A 42 -12.89 -0.28 -3.72
CA LEU A 42 -12.14 -0.60 -4.93
C LEU A 42 -11.27 0.58 -5.38
N GLN A 43 -11.76 1.81 -5.22
CA GLN A 43 -11.04 3.03 -5.60
C GLN A 43 -9.76 3.19 -4.77
N GLU A 44 -9.86 2.99 -3.47
CA GLU A 44 -8.77 3.06 -2.50
C GLU A 44 -7.80 1.90 -2.70
N PHE A 45 -8.31 0.70 -2.92
CA PHE A 45 -7.52 -0.47 -3.22
C PHE A 45 -6.72 -0.31 -4.52
N MET A 46 -7.32 0.26 -5.57
CA MET A 46 -6.63 0.54 -6.84
C MET A 46 -5.52 1.57 -6.66
N LYS A 47 -5.73 2.61 -5.85
CA LYS A 47 -4.69 3.60 -5.50
C LYS A 47 -3.54 2.95 -4.73
N LEU A 48 -3.86 2.18 -3.68
CA LEU A 48 -2.87 1.43 -2.89
C LEU A 48 -2.07 0.47 -3.77
N LYS A 49 -2.74 -0.31 -4.62
CA LYS A 49 -2.13 -1.25 -5.56
C LYS A 49 -1.21 -0.56 -6.55
N ASN A 50 -1.65 0.55 -7.15
CA ASN A 50 -0.82 1.32 -8.08
C ASN A 50 0.43 1.89 -7.40
N CYS A 51 0.27 2.43 -6.19
CA CYS A 51 1.41 2.91 -5.42
C CYS A 51 2.38 1.76 -5.07
N TYR A 52 1.86 0.61 -4.64
CA TYR A 52 2.68 -0.58 -4.38
C TYR A 52 3.40 -1.09 -5.63
N LEU A 53 2.74 -1.12 -6.79
CA LEU A 53 3.35 -1.54 -8.05
C LEU A 53 4.44 -0.55 -8.50
N ALA A 54 4.22 0.75 -8.33
CA ALA A 54 5.22 1.78 -8.62
C ALA A 54 6.42 1.70 -7.66
N ALA A 55 6.16 1.47 -6.37
CA ALA A 55 7.20 1.40 -5.34
C ALA A 55 7.95 0.06 -5.33
N ALA A 56 7.28 -1.04 -5.67
CA ALA A 56 7.86 -2.36 -5.89
C ALA A 56 8.48 -2.51 -7.30
N GLY A 57 8.45 -1.43 -8.10
CA GLY A 57 9.08 -1.31 -9.41
C GLY A 57 10.54 -1.73 -9.35
N ARG A 58 10.77 -3.02 -9.59
CA ARG A 58 12.05 -3.61 -9.93
C ARG A 58 12.54 -2.86 -11.17
N LYS A 59 13.46 -1.90 -10.97
CA LYS A 59 14.29 -1.35 -12.05
C LYS A 59 14.83 -2.55 -12.84
N ARG A 60 14.30 -2.77 -14.04
CA ARG A 60 14.95 -3.52 -15.12
C ARG A 60 14.99 -2.60 -16.31
#